data_AF-A0A8S0ZF58-F1
#
_entry.id   AF-A0A8S0ZF58-F1
#
_cell.length_a   1.000
_cell.length_b   1.000
_cell.length_c   1.000
_cell.angle_alpha   90.00
_cell.angle_beta   90.00
_cell.angle_gamma   90.00
#
_symmetry.space_group_name_H-M   'P 1'
#
loop_
_entity.id
_entity.type
_entity.pdbx_description
1 polymer ?
#
loop_
_entity_poly.entity_id
_entity_poly.type
_entity_poly.pdbx_seq_one_letter_code
_entity_poly.pdbx_strand_id
1 'polypeptide(L)'
;MAVNVYSTNVTSENLSRHDMLAWVNDCLQSNFVKIEELCTGAAYCQFMDMLFPGSVPMKRIKFKTNLEHEYIQNFKILQAAFKKMGVDKVIPVDKLIKGRFQDNFEFLQWFKKFFDANYDGREYDAFDARGGFTIGSGACESGVPLCGAAPPPPRATRRPAPMHHSGIPIDRLVKGRFQDNFEFLQWFKKFFDANYGGSEYDAVAQREGLPMGHGGSSAPRAMQAAAKKPTAPVAKVAARPQTILKANSTVRSPPVNLSRINQSAKGDSKVLDELTLQVNELKATVDGLEKERDFYFGKLRDIEVICQEMEEQPNAPIVPKILDILYATEDGFAPPEEIDGENPHPPEEDEY
;
A
#
# COMPACT_ATOMS: atom_id res chain seq x y z
N MET A 1 -8.49 -29.22 15.67
CA MET A 1 -8.37 -27.82 16.11
C MET A 1 -7.42 -27.14 15.16
N ALA A 2 -7.65 -25.86 14.85
CA ALA A 2 -6.78 -25.09 13.97
C ALA A 2 -5.53 -24.61 14.72
N VAL A 3 -4.42 -24.47 14.00
CA VAL A 3 -3.22 -23.79 14.45
C VAL A 3 -3.44 -22.29 14.31
N ASN A 4 -3.38 -21.56 15.42
CA ASN A 4 -3.52 -20.11 15.43
C ASN A 4 -2.21 -19.44 14.97
N VAL A 5 -2.35 -18.31 14.27
CA VAL A 5 -1.23 -17.47 13.86
C VAL A 5 -1.44 -16.03 14.33
N TYR A 6 -0.35 -15.40 14.76
CA TYR A 6 -0.35 -14.02 15.26
C TYR A 6 0.53 -13.16 14.36
N SER A 7 0.15 -11.90 14.19
CA SER A 7 0.99 -10.93 13.49
C SER A 7 2.19 -10.58 14.37
N THR A 8 3.29 -11.30 14.21
CA THR A 8 4.58 -10.93 14.78
C THR A 8 5.39 -10.18 13.73
N ASN A 9 6.17 -9.15 14.12
CA ASN A 9 7.06 -8.39 13.24
C ASN A 9 8.22 -9.21 12.62
N VAL A 10 8.17 -10.53 12.71
CA VAL A 10 9.11 -11.45 12.10
C VAL A 10 8.80 -11.51 10.60
N THR A 11 9.84 -11.31 9.79
CA THR A 11 9.87 -11.14 8.33
C THR A 11 9.38 -12.37 7.55
N SER A 12 8.10 -12.73 7.66
CA SER A 12 7.46 -13.55 6.63
C SER A 12 7.23 -12.67 5.41
N GLU A 13 7.65 -13.13 4.24
CA GLU A 13 7.51 -12.41 2.96
C GLU A 13 6.07 -11.88 2.80
N ASN A 14 5.92 -10.56 2.85
CA ASN A 14 4.62 -9.94 2.64
C ASN A 14 4.31 -10.02 1.14
N LEU A 15 3.36 -10.88 0.77
CA LEU A 15 2.91 -11.01 -0.62
C LEU A 15 2.34 -9.69 -1.13
N SER A 16 2.64 -9.38 -2.39
CA SER A 16 2.08 -8.22 -3.06
C SER A 16 0.56 -8.39 -3.26
N ARG A 17 -0.13 -7.28 -3.53
CA ARG A 17 -1.56 -7.28 -3.89
C ARG A 17 -1.86 -8.25 -5.03
N HIS A 18 -1.00 -8.30 -6.05
CA HIS A 18 -1.19 -9.13 -7.24
C HIS A 18 -1.02 -10.61 -6.92
N ASP A 19 0.03 -10.97 -6.18
CA ASP A 19 0.30 -12.35 -5.79
C ASP A 19 -0.79 -12.90 -4.86
N MET A 20 -1.31 -12.04 -3.98
CA MET A 20 -2.40 -12.43 -3.10
C MET A 20 -3.71 -12.70 -3.86
N LEU A 21 -4.03 -11.89 -4.87
CA LEU A 21 -5.19 -12.14 -5.74
C LEU A 21 -4.99 -13.38 -6.61
N ALA A 22 -3.80 -13.58 -7.17
CA ALA A 22 -3.46 -14.77 -7.95
C ALA A 22 -3.64 -16.03 -7.09
N TRP A 23 -3.11 -16.03 -5.86
CA TRP A 23 -3.29 -17.13 -4.91
C TRP A 23 -4.77 -17.44 -4.65
N VAL A 24 -5.59 -16.43 -4.36
CA VAL A 24 -7.03 -16.66 -4.13
C VAL A 24 -7.71 -17.24 -5.36
N ASN A 25 -7.41 -16.69 -6.53
CA ASN A 25 -8.01 -17.12 -7.79
C ASN A 25 -7.61 -18.54 -8.19
N ASP A 26 -6.35 -18.91 -7.96
CA ASP A 26 -5.85 -20.24 -8.26
C ASP A 26 -6.45 -21.29 -7.30
N CYS A 27 -6.47 -21.00 -5.99
CA CYS A 27 -7.03 -21.92 -4.99
C CYS A 27 -8.54 -22.11 -5.14
N LEU A 28 -9.28 -21.03 -5.44
CA LEU A 28 -10.74 -21.08 -5.48
C LEU A 28 -11.30 -21.16 -6.90
N GLN A 29 -10.48 -21.23 -7.95
CA GLN A 29 -10.93 -21.16 -9.34
C GLN A 29 -11.90 -19.97 -9.54
N SER A 30 -11.45 -18.79 -9.10
CA SER A 30 -12.21 -17.54 -9.11
C SER A 30 -11.58 -16.50 -10.02
N ASN A 31 -12.28 -15.38 -10.24
CA ASN A 31 -11.85 -14.32 -11.16
C ASN A 31 -11.73 -12.93 -10.50
N PHE A 32 -11.44 -12.85 -9.20
CA PHE A 32 -11.34 -11.58 -8.48
C PHE A 32 -10.30 -10.65 -9.10
N VAL A 33 -10.67 -9.39 -9.31
CA VAL A 33 -9.80 -8.35 -9.89
C VAL A 33 -9.33 -7.38 -8.81
N LYS A 34 -10.09 -7.25 -7.73
CA LYS A 34 -9.86 -6.35 -6.60
C LYS A 34 -9.96 -7.09 -5.28
N ILE A 35 -9.10 -6.75 -4.33
CA ILE A 35 -9.08 -7.37 -3.00
C ILE A 35 -10.36 -7.04 -2.22
N GLU A 36 -10.92 -5.87 -2.48
CA GLU A 36 -12.17 -5.37 -1.95
C GLU A 36 -13.35 -6.31 -2.23
N GLU A 37 -13.31 -7.11 -3.29
CA GLU A 37 -14.36 -8.09 -3.62
C GLU A 37 -14.46 -9.23 -2.59
N LEU A 38 -13.42 -9.45 -1.79
CA LEU A 38 -13.43 -10.41 -0.68
C LEU A 38 -14.30 -9.95 0.50
N CYS A 39 -14.78 -8.70 0.49
CA CYS A 39 -15.74 -8.17 1.46
C CYS A 39 -17.06 -8.94 1.51
N THR A 40 -17.35 -9.76 0.50
CA THR A 40 -18.53 -10.63 0.48
C THR A 40 -18.47 -11.74 1.55
N GLY A 41 -17.26 -12.06 2.05
CA GLY A 41 -17.03 -13.13 3.02
C GLY A 41 -17.12 -14.56 2.46
N ALA A 42 -17.58 -14.73 1.21
CA ALA A 42 -17.83 -16.04 0.61
C ALA A 42 -16.53 -16.83 0.36
N ALA A 43 -15.48 -16.16 -0.12
CA ALA A 43 -14.17 -16.78 -0.36
C ALA A 43 -13.57 -17.36 0.92
N TYR A 44 -13.61 -16.61 2.04
CA TYR A 44 -13.11 -17.06 3.33
C TYR A 44 -13.90 -18.27 3.88
N CYS A 45 -15.22 -18.29 3.68
CA CYS A 45 -16.04 -19.44 4.03
C CYS A 45 -15.62 -20.68 3.23
N GLN A 46 -15.33 -20.52 1.95
CA GLN A 46 -14.88 -21.63 1.11
C GLN A 46 -13.47 -22.11 1.49
N PHE A 47 -12.55 -21.20 1.80
CA PHE A 47 -11.24 -21.58 2.32
C PHE A 47 -11.34 -22.39 3.62
N MET A 48 -12.28 -22.04 4.50
CA MET A 48 -12.51 -22.80 5.73
C MET A 48 -13.05 -24.21 5.47
N ASP A 49 -13.87 -24.39 4.42
CA ASP A 49 -14.29 -25.71 3.97
C ASP A 49 -13.11 -26.52 3.39
N MET A 50 -12.24 -25.87 2.64
CA MET A 50 -11.00 -26.48 2.11
C MET A 50 -10.04 -26.92 3.22
N LEU A 51 -9.78 -26.05 4.22
CA LEU A 51 -8.90 -26.37 5.36
C LEU A 51 -9.53 -27.42 6.29
N PHE A 52 -10.81 -27.24 6.60
CA PHE A 52 -11.54 -28.03 7.59
C PHE A 52 -12.92 -28.42 7.06
N PRO A 53 -13.04 -29.52 6.30
CA PRO A 53 -14.30 -29.97 5.73
C PRO A 53 -15.39 -30.13 6.80
N GLY A 54 -16.59 -29.64 6.50
CA GLY A 54 -17.71 -29.64 7.44
C GLY A 54 -17.61 -28.62 8.59
N SER A 55 -16.59 -27.74 8.59
CA SER A 55 -16.56 -26.58 9.48
C SER A 55 -17.59 -25.51 9.07
N VAL A 56 -17.98 -25.48 7.79
CA VAL A 56 -18.85 -24.46 7.20
C VAL A 56 -20.06 -25.09 6.50
N PRO A 57 -21.29 -24.56 6.69
CA PRO A 57 -22.46 -25.00 5.95
C PRO A 57 -22.48 -24.40 4.52
N MET A 58 -21.77 -25.04 3.58
CA MET A 58 -21.57 -24.54 2.21
C MET A 58 -22.86 -24.08 1.50
N LYS A 59 -23.97 -24.81 1.67
CA LYS A 59 -25.28 -24.49 1.06
C LYS A 59 -25.89 -23.16 1.54
N ARG A 60 -25.43 -22.61 2.67
CA ARG A 60 -25.95 -21.36 3.24
C ARG A 60 -25.17 -20.13 2.79
N ILE A 61 -24.00 -20.33 2.15
CA ILE A 61 -23.13 -19.25 1.71
C ILE A 61 -23.74 -18.57 0.48
N LYS A 62 -23.74 -17.24 0.48
CA LYS A 62 -24.14 -16.42 -0.66
C LYS A 62 -22.91 -16.12 -1.51
N PHE A 63 -22.67 -16.93 -2.54
CA PHE A 63 -21.50 -16.77 -3.44
C PHE A 63 -21.65 -15.64 -4.46
N LYS A 64 -22.88 -15.33 -4.86
CA LYS A 64 -23.21 -14.27 -5.83
C LYS A 64 -24.19 -13.30 -5.19
N THR A 65 -23.66 -12.21 -4.64
CA THR A 65 -24.45 -11.18 -3.96
C THR A 65 -23.76 -9.82 -4.07
N ASN A 66 -24.57 -8.76 -4.08
CA ASN A 66 -24.13 -7.37 -3.98
C ASN A 66 -24.75 -6.63 -2.77
N LEU A 67 -25.32 -7.39 -1.82
CA LEU A 67 -26.11 -6.84 -0.71
C LEU A 67 -25.32 -6.97 0.60
N GLU A 68 -25.05 -5.84 1.26
CA GLU A 68 -24.23 -5.81 2.49
C GLU A 68 -24.77 -6.73 3.60
N HIS A 69 -26.10 -6.83 3.74
CA HIS A 69 -26.71 -7.72 4.73
C HIS A 69 -26.45 -9.21 4.46
N GLU A 70 -26.23 -9.61 3.20
CA GLU A 70 -25.82 -10.97 2.83
C GLU A 70 -24.33 -11.19 3.11
N TYR A 71 -23.49 -10.17 2.99
CA TYR A 71 -22.08 -10.25 3.39
C TYR A 71 -21.95 -10.50 4.89
N ILE A 72 -22.75 -9.80 5.70
CA ILE A 72 -22.85 -10.00 7.15
C ILE A 72 -23.26 -11.46 7.46
N GLN A 73 -24.19 -12.04 6.70
CA GLN A 73 -24.58 -13.45 6.88
C GLN A 73 -23.42 -14.40 6.59
N ASN A 74 -22.67 -14.20 5.52
CA ASN A 74 -21.46 -14.97 5.22
C ASN A 74 -20.41 -14.83 6.32
N PHE A 75 -20.15 -13.62 6.84
CA PHE A 75 -19.20 -13.44 7.94
C PHE A 75 -19.66 -14.07 9.26
N LYS A 76 -20.96 -14.14 9.54
CA LYS A 76 -21.48 -14.90 10.69
C LYS A 76 -21.22 -16.40 10.54
N ILE A 77 -21.34 -16.92 9.32
CA ILE A 77 -20.98 -18.31 9.01
C ILE A 77 -19.49 -18.54 9.26
N LEU A 78 -18.63 -17.62 8.81
CA LEU A 78 -17.18 -17.68 9.04
C LEU A 78 -16.81 -17.63 10.53
N GLN A 79 -17.42 -16.71 11.30
CA GLN A 79 -17.22 -16.62 12.76
C GLN A 79 -17.60 -17.92 13.47
N ALA A 80 -18.71 -18.56 13.06
CA ALA A 80 -19.12 -19.84 13.60
C ALA A 80 -18.09 -20.95 13.29
N ALA A 81 -17.52 -20.96 12.08
CA ALA A 81 -16.45 -21.88 11.69
C ALA A 81 -15.17 -21.64 12.52
N PHE A 82 -14.77 -20.39 12.72
CA PHE A 82 -13.62 -20.02 13.57
C PHE A 82 -13.81 -20.51 15.01
N LYS A 83 -14.98 -20.25 15.60
CA LYS A 83 -15.32 -20.73 16.94
C LYS A 83 -15.29 -22.26 17.03
N LYS A 84 -15.82 -22.96 16.02
CA LYS A 84 -15.83 -24.43 15.96
C LYS A 84 -14.41 -25.01 15.90
N MET A 85 -13.50 -24.33 15.21
CA MET A 85 -12.12 -24.79 15.03
C MET A 85 -11.14 -24.26 16.09
N GLY A 86 -11.59 -23.41 17.01
CA GLY A 86 -10.75 -22.81 18.05
C GLY A 86 -9.81 -21.73 17.53
N VAL A 87 -10.26 -20.94 16.55
CA VAL A 87 -9.50 -19.81 15.99
C VAL A 87 -9.76 -18.55 16.81
N ASP A 88 -8.71 -17.96 17.36
CA ASP A 88 -8.79 -16.83 18.31
C ASP A 88 -8.89 -15.47 17.61
N LYS A 89 -8.63 -15.42 16.29
CA LYS A 89 -8.66 -14.17 15.52
C LYS A 89 -10.07 -13.60 15.49
N VAL A 90 -10.20 -12.37 16.01
CA VAL A 90 -11.41 -11.56 15.87
C VAL A 90 -11.51 -11.04 14.43
N ILE A 91 -12.65 -11.28 13.80
CA ILE A 91 -12.95 -10.83 12.44
C ILE A 91 -13.58 -9.44 12.51
N PRO A 92 -12.96 -8.38 11.93
CA PRO A 92 -13.50 -7.02 11.97
C PRO A 92 -14.61 -6.83 10.92
N VAL A 93 -15.74 -7.52 11.10
CA VAL A 93 -16.84 -7.61 10.13
C VAL A 93 -17.30 -6.24 9.63
N ASP A 94 -17.54 -5.29 10.54
CA ASP A 94 -18.04 -3.94 10.21
C ASP A 94 -17.11 -3.16 9.28
N LYS A 95 -15.81 -3.45 9.34
CA LYS A 95 -14.80 -2.82 8.47
C LYS A 95 -14.69 -3.53 7.13
N LEU A 96 -14.70 -4.87 7.14
CA LEU A 96 -14.53 -5.69 5.94
C LEU A 96 -15.69 -5.51 4.96
N ILE A 97 -16.94 -5.56 5.44
CA ILE A 97 -18.14 -5.49 4.59
C ILE A 97 -18.27 -4.16 3.84
N LYS A 98 -17.55 -3.12 4.28
CA LYS A 98 -17.50 -1.82 3.60
C LYS A 98 -16.66 -1.83 2.32
N GLY A 99 -15.97 -2.94 2.03
CA GLY A 99 -15.18 -3.08 0.82
C GLY A 99 -13.98 -2.13 0.78
N ARG A 100 -13.46 -1.68 1.94
CA ARG A 100 -12.25 -0.85 2.00
C ARG A 100 -11.00 -1.70 1.78
N PHE A 101 -10.11 -1.23 0.91
CA PHE A 101 -8.90 -1.95 0.54
C PHE A 101 -8.01 -2.30 1.74
N GLN A 102 -7.69 -1.32 2.58
CA GLN A 102 -6.77 -1.50 3.72
C GLN A 102 -7.26 -2.59 4.69
N ASP A 103 -8.52 -2.49 5.13
CA ASP A 103 -9.13 -3.45 6.05
C ASP A 103 -9.17 -4.88 5.45
N ASN A 104 -9.56 -4.99 4.17
CA ASN A 104 -9.65 -6.29 3.49
C ASN A 104 -8.26 -6.90 3.24
N PHE A 105 -7.27 -6.07 2.89
CA PHE A 105 -5.92 -6.53 2.63
C PHE A 105 -5.21 -6.99 3.90
N GLU A 106 -5.34 -6.24 5.00
CA GLU A 106 -4.78 -6.64 6.30
C GLU A 106 -5.36 -8.00 6.77
N PHE A 107 -6.68 -8.17 6.66
CA PHE A 107 -7.31 -9.44 7.03
C PHE A 107 -6.88 -10.58 6.12
N LEU A 108 -6.76 -10.35 4.81
CA LEU A 108 -6.30 -11.34 3.84
C LEU A 108 -4.84 -11.76 4.09
N GLN A 109 -3.95 -10.83 4.43
CA GLN A 109 -2.57 -11.15 4.79
C GLN A 109 -2.49 -12.08 6.00
N TRP A 110 -3.25 -11.77 7.05
CA TRP A 110 -3.35 -12.66 8.20
C TRP A 110 -3.95 -14.02 7.81
N PHE A 111 -5.01 -14.01 6.99
CA PHE A 111 -5.69 -15.23 6.56
C PHE A 111 -4.79 -16.14 5.72
N LYS A 112 -3.91 -15.57 4.88
CA LYS A 112 -2.91 -16.35 4.13
C LYS A 112 -1.95 -17.07 5.07
N LYS A 113 -1.39 -16.38 6.06
CA LYS A 113 -0.52 -17.01 7.07
C LYS A 113 -1.27 -18.12 7.83
N PHE A 114 -2.54 -17.88 8.15
CA PHE A 114 -3.40 -18.87 8.79
C PHE A 114 -3.62 -20.09 7.90
N PHE A 115 -3.88 -19.86 6.61
CA PHE A 115 -4.05 -20.92 5.62
C PHE A 115 -2.78 -21.77 5.50
N ASP A 116 -1.62 -21.15 5.32
CA ASP A 116 -0.34 -21.85 5.17
C ASP A 116 0.02 -22.70 6.39
N ALA A 117 -0.32 -22.23 7.59
CA ALA A 117 -0.07 -22.96 8.83
C ALA A 117 -1.01 -24.17 9.03
N ASN A 118 -2.12 -24.26 8.30
CA ASN A 118 -3.17 -25.26 8.51
C ASN A 118 -3.43 -26.16 7.29
N TYR A 119 -3.00 -25.75 6.10
CA TYR A 119 -3.25 -26.50 4.88
C TYR A 119 -2.31 -27.72 4.80
N ASP A 120 -2.89 -28.89 4.59
CA ASP A 120 -2.17 -30.16 4.55
C ASP A 120 -1.87 -30.63 3.11
N GLY A 121 -2.11 -29.78 2.11
CA GLY A 121 -1.85 -30.07 0.70
C GLY A 121 -2.90 -30.95 0.03
N ARG A 122 -4.05 -31.21 0.67
CA ARG A 122 -5.11 -32.01 0.05
C ARG A 122 -5.66 -31.37 -1.22
N GLU A 123 -6.01 -32.19 -2.19
CA GLU A 123 -6.72 -31.72 -3.38
C GLU A 123 -8.12 -31.23 -3.01
N TYR A 124 -8.56 -30.14 -3.64
CA TYR A 124 -9.86 -29.54 -3.41
C TYR A 124 -10.41 -28.98 -4.73
N ASP A 125 -11.59 -29.44 -5.14
CA ASP A 125 -12.31 -28.88 -6.29
C ASP A 125 -13.23 -27.75 -5.82
N ALA A 126 -12.77 -26.53 -5.97
CA ALA A 126 -13.51 -25.35 -5.52
C ALA A 126 -14.75 -25.07 -6.36
N PHE A 127 -14.74 -25.42 -7.64
CA PHE A 127 -15.89 -25.22 -8.52
C PHE A 127 -17.03 -26.18 -8.17
N ASP A 128 -16.72 -27.47 -7.97
CA ASP A 128 -17.70 -28.47 -7.58
C ASP A 128 -18.23 -28.25 -6.15
N ALA A 129 -17.36 -27.86 -5.20
CA ALA A 129 -17.78 -27.53 -3.84
C ALA A 129 -18.79 -26.37 -3.77
N ARG A 130 -18.76 -25.46 -4.75
CA ARG A 130 -19.77 -24.40 -4.90
C ARG A 130 -21.06 -24.88 -5.60
N GLY A 131 -21.10 -26.07 -6.15
CA GLY A 131 -22.19 -26.53 -7.01
C GLY A 131 -22.18 -25.86 -8.39
N GLY A 132 -20.98 -25.52 -8.90
CA GLY A 132 -20.78 -24.93 -10.23
C GLY A 132 -20.95 -23.42 -10.32
N PHE A 133 -21.09 -22.70 -9.20
CA PHE A 133 -21.12 -21.23 -9.22
C PHE A 133 -19.73 -20.63 -9.44
N THR A 134 -19.64 -19.59 -10.25
CA THR A 134 -18.43 -18.77 -10.42
C THR A 134 -18.42 -17.60 -9.44
N ILE A 135 -17.26 -17.26 -8.88
CA ILE A 135 -17.09 -16.10 -7.98
C ILE A 135 -15.98 -15.16 -8.51
N GLY A 136 -16.09 -13.87 -8.22
CA GLY A 136 -15.05 -12.87 -8.52
C GLY A 136 -15.17 -12.09 -9.83
N SER A 137 -16.23 -12.25 -10.62
CA SER A 137 -16.52 -11.29 -11.69
C SER A 137 -17.48 -10.23 -11.19
N GLY A 138 -16.96 -9.02 -10.95
CA GLY A 138 -17.75 -7.84 -10.60
C GLY A 138 -19.00 -7.71 -11.48
N ALA A 139 -20.16 -7.73 -10.84
CA ALA A 139 -21.49 -7.43 -11.38
C ALA A 139 -21.85 -8.02 -12.75
N CYS A 140 -22.68 -9.07 -12.71
CA CYS A 140 -23.77 -9.38 -13.64
C CYS A 140 -24.03 -8.30 -14.74
N GLU A 141 -23.67 -8.59 -15.99
CA GLU A 141 -24.48 -8.08 -17.09
C GLU A 141 -25.88 -8.68 -16.99
N SER A 142 -26.88 -7.85 -17.19
CA SER A 142 -28.29 -8.14 -17.03
C SER A 142 -28.73 -9.31 -17.92
N GLY A 143 -29.28 -10.35 -17.29
CA GLY A 143 -30.41 -11.13 -17.80
C GLY A 143 -30.26 -11.86 -19.13
N VAL A 144 -29.71 -13.08 -19.10
CA VAL A 144 -30.19 -14.18 -19.95
C VAL A 144 -29.98 -15.51 -19.24
N PRO A 145 -31.03 -16.35 -19.08
CA PRO A 145 -30.85 -17.71 -18.63
C PRO A 145 -30.51 -18.58 -19.84
N LEU A 146 -29.34 -19.21 -19.85
CA LEU A 146 -29.10 -20.33 -20.76
C LEU A 146 -28.66 -21.55 -19.95
N CYS A 147 -29.65 -22.42 -19.75
CA CYS A 147 -29.47 -23.82 -19.43
C CYS A 147 -29.03 -24.55 -20.71
N GLY A 148 -28.10 -25.50 -20.59
CA GLY A 148 -27.73 -26.39 -21.70
C GLY A 148 -26.28 -26.87 -21.62
N ALA A 149 -26.06 -27.95 -20.86
CA ALA A 149 -24.80 -28.68 -20.85
C ALA A 149 -24.56 -29.39 -22.20
N ALA A 150 -23.30 -29.41 -22.65
CA ALA A 150 -22.78 -30.34 -23.65
C ALA A 150 -21.40 -30.86 -23.17
N PRO A 151 -21.04 -32.14 -23.42
CA PRO A 151 -19.87 -32.78 -22.83
C PRO A 151 -18.56 -32.30 -23.49
N PRO A 152 -17.40 -32.41 -22.82
CA PRO A 152 -16.14 -31.93 -23.37
C PRO A 152 -15.59 -32.88 -24.46
N PRO A 153 -15.04 -32.35 -25.58
CA PRO A 153 -14.32 -33.15 -26.56
C PRO A 153 -12.89 -33.48 -26.06
N PRO A 154 -12.21 -34.50 -26.64
CA PRO A 154 -10.99 -35.05 -26.08
C PRO A 154 -9.80 -34.09 -26.23
N ARG A 155 -8.94 -34.14 -25.21
CA ARG A 155 -7.73 -33.33 -25.03
C ARG A 155 -6.75 -33.54 -26.20
N ALA A 156 -6.64 -32.55 -27.07
CA ALA A 156 -5.56 -32.43 -28.05
C ALA A 156 -4.62 -31.28 -27.66
N THR A 157 -3.34 -31.49 -27.92
CA THR A 157 -2.17 -30.68 -27.54
C THR A 157 -2.30 -29.18 -27.77
N ARG A 158 -1.90 -28.40 -26.75
CA ARG A 158 -1.88 -26.93 -26.69
C ARG A 158 -1.16 -26.31 -27.91
N ARG A 159 -1.90 -25.51 -28.69
CA ARG A 159 -1.40 -24.26 -29.31
C ARG A 159 -2.01 -23.08 -28.53
N PRO A 160 -1.30 -21.96 -28.34
CA PRO A 160 -1.90 -20.78 -27.73
C PRO A 160 -2.98 -20.23 -28.67
N ALA A 161 -4.21 -20.13 -28.15
CA ALA A 161 -5.33 -19.49 -28.84
C ALA A 161 -5.17 -17.96 -28.79
N PRO A 162 -5.65 -17.23 -29.82
CA PRO A 162 -5.53 -15.77 -29.89
C PRO A 162 -6.41 -15.11 -28.82
N MET A 163 -5.86 -14.11 -28.13
CA MET A 163 -6.59 -13.35 -27.12
C MET A 163 -7.68 -12.50 -27.77
N HIS A 164 -8.92 -12.75 -27.37
CA HIS A 164 -10.08 -11.92 -27.68
C HIS A 164 -9.87 -10.53 -27.05
N HIS A 165 -9.48 -9.53 -27.85
CA HIS A 165 -9.38 -8.16 -27.37
C HIS A 165 -10.77 -7.53 -27.44
N SER A 166 -11.41 -7.34 -26.28
CA SER A 166 -12.31 -6.20 -26.11
C SER A 166 -11.58 -4.94 -26.58
N GLY A 167 -12.15 -4.22 -27.54
CA GLY A 167 -11.51 -3.07 -28.19
C GLY A 167 -10.94 -2.04 -27.21
N ILE A 168 -9.93 -1.28 -27.64
CA ILE A 168 -9.29 -0.24 -26.84
C ILE A 168 -10.38 0.70 -26.28
N PRO A 169 -10.51 0.86 -24.95
CA PRO A 169 -11.61 1.61 -24.34
C PRO A 169 -11.35 3.12 -24.41
N ILE A 170 -11.40 3.68 -25.62
CA ILE A 170 -11.07 5.08 -25.92
C ILE A 170 -11.84 6.02 -24.99
N ASP A 171 -13.15 5.83 -24.81
CA ASP A 171 -14.01 6.67 -23.96
C ASP A 171 -13.55 6.81 -22.51
N ARG A 172 -12.79 5.82 -22.00
CA ARG A 172 -12.21 5.86 -20.66
C ARG A 172 -10.87 6.58 -20.65
N LEU A 173 -10.05 6.37 -21.69
CA LEU A 173 -8.74 6.98 -21.83
C LEU A 173 -8.82 8.50 -22.05
N VAL A 174 -9.79 8.97 -22.85
CA VAL A 174 -9.94 10.41 -23.11
C VAL A 174 -10.32 11.20 -21.85
N LYS A 175 -10.84 10.53 -20.82
CA LYS A 175 -11.20 11.17 -19.54
C LYS A 175 -10.00 11.50 -18.67
N GLY A 176 -8.78 11.07 -19.05
CA GLY A 176 -7.55 11.46 -18.37
C GLY A 176 -7.42 10.89 -16.94
N ARG A 177 -8.18 9.85 -16.58
CA ARG A 177 -8.07 9.21 -15.27
C ARG A 177 -6.75 8.45 -15.20
N PHE A 178 -5.98 8.70 -14.14
CA PHE A 178 -4.68 8.05 -13.94
C PHE A 178 -4.76 6.53 -14.06
N GLN A 179 -5.72 5.90 -13.37
CA GLN A 179 -5.86 4.45 -13.35
C GLN A 179 -6.10 3.86 -14.75
N ASP A 180 -7.04 4.44 -15.52
CA ASP A 180 -7.37 3.94 -16.87
C ASP A 180 -6.17 4.12 -17.83
N ASN A 181 -5.52 5.28 -17.77
CA ASN A 181 -4.38 5.58 -18.64
C ASN A 181 -3.13 4.78 -18.27
N PHE A 182 -2.90 4.55 -16.98
CA PHE A 182 -1.77 3.78 -16.48
C PHE A 182 -1.91 2.28 -16.80
N GLU A 183 -3.10 1.70 -16.61
CA GLU A 183 -3.39 0.31 -16.98
C GLU A 183 -3.22 0.08 -18.49
N PHE A 184 -3.73 1.00 -19.32
CA PHE A 184 -3.54 0.93 -20.76
C PHE A 184 -2.06 1.04 -21.14
N LEU A 185 -1.30 1.94 -20.51
CA LEU A 185 0.13 2.09 -20.77
C LEU A 185 0.92 0.82 -20.43
N GLN A 186 0.56 0.13 -19.35
CA GLN A 186 1.18 -1.16 -18.97
C GLN A 186 0.91 -2.25 -20.00
N TRP A 187 -0.34 -2.37 -20.46
CA TRP A 187 -0.69 -3.29 -21.55
C TRP A 187 0.03 -2.90 -22.84
N PHE A 188 0.02 -1.62 -23.21
CA PHE A 188 0.63 -1.09 -24.44
C PHE A 188 2.15 -1.33 -24.44
N LYS A 189 2.82 -1.17 -23.30
CA LYS A 189 4.25 -1.49 -23.18
C LYS A 189 4.53 -2.97 -23.41
N LYS A 190 3.75 -3.87 -22.79
CA LYS A 190 3.90 -5.32 -23.02
C LYS A 190 3.61 -5.71 -24.47
N PHE A 191 2.57 -5.11 -25.07
CA PHE A 191 2.27 -5.28 -26.48
C PHE A 191 3.42 -4.77 -27.37
N PHE A 192 3.94 -3.57 -27.10
CA PHE A 192 5.06 -3.00 -27.84
C PHE A 192 6.30 -3.89 -27.75
N ASP A 193 6.69 -4.33 -26.55
CA ASP A 193 7.86 -5.19 -26.36
C ASP A 193 7.74 -6.54 -27.07
N ALA A 194 6.53 -7.10 -27.13
CA ALA A 194 6.28 -8.35 -27.81
C ALA A 194 6.28 -8.24 -29.34
N ASN A 195 6.07 -7.03 -29.89
CA ASN A 195 5.87 -6.82 -31.33
C ASN A 195 6.94 -5.91 -31.97
N TYR A 196 7.76 -5.22 -31.18
CA TYR A 196 8.77 -4.33 -31.69
C TYR A 196 9.99 -5.11 -32.17
N GLY A 197 10.24 -5.07 -33.48
CA GLY A 197 11.34 -5.79 -34.13
C GLY A 197 12.74 -5.18 -33.92
N GLY A 198 12.87 -4.15 -33.08
CA GLY A 198 14.17 -3.54 -32.77
C GLY A 198 14.74 -2.60 -33.84
N SER A 199 13.94 -2.20 -34.83
CA SER A 199 14.35 -1.20 -35.83
C SER A 199 14.66 0.15 -35.18
N GLU A 200 15.59 0.93 -35.73
CA GLU A 200 15.76 2.32 -35.30
C GLU A 200 14.57 3.15 -35.79
N TYR A 201 13.97 3.92 -34.87
CA TYR A 201 12.81 4.78 -35.16
C TYR A 201 13.09 6.20 -34.71
N ASP A 202 13.23 7.13 -35.66
CA ASP A 202 13.37 8.55 -35.38
C ASP A 202 11.99 9.19 -35.17
N ALA A 203 11.57 9.28 -33.91
CA ALA A 203 10.28 9.84 -33.54
C ALA A 203 10.15 11.35 -33.77
N VAL A 204 11.25 12.08 -33.98
CA VAL A 204 11.23 13.55 -34.22
C VAL A 204 11.09 13.82 -35.70
N ALA A 205 11.86 13.13 -36.54
CA ALA A 205 11.74 13.23 -37.99
C ALA A 205 10.34 12.82 -38.48
N GLN A 206 9.76 11.76 -37.90
CA GLN A 206 8.41 11.31 -38.23
C GLN A 206 7.30 12.28 -37.80
N ARG A 207 7.60 13.19 -36.87
CA ARG A 207 6.70 14.28 -36.49
C ARG A 207 6.98 15.58 -37.24
N GLU A 208 7.87 15.56 -38.24
CA GLU A 208 8.31 16.75 -38.98
C GLU A 208 8.85 17.86 -38.04
N GLY A 209 9.41 17.48 -36.89
CA GLY A 209 9.88 18.42 -35.86
C GLY A 209 8.80 19.01 -34.95
N LEU A 210 7.54 18.60 -35.07
CA LEU A 210 6.45 19.09 -34.21
C LEU A 210 6.53 18.54 -32.78
N PRO A 211 6.32 19.38 -31.74
CA PRO A 211 6.32 18.94 -30.34
C PRO A 211 5.08 18.09 -30.00
N MET A 212 5.17 17.25 -28.96
CA MET A 212 4.00 16.54 -28.42
C MET A 212 3.15 17.47 -27.55
N GLY A 213 1.84 17.26 -27.56
CA GLY A 213 0.91 17.98 -26.68
C GLY A 213 1.09 17.60 -25.20
N HIS A 214 0.85 18.55 -24.30
CA HIS A 214 1.01 18.36 -22.84
C HIS A 214 -0.29 17.95 -22.13
N GLY A 215 -1.32 17.56 -22.88
CA GLY A 215 -2.68 17.40 -22.35
C GLY A 215 -3.36 18.74 -22.04
N GLY A 216 -4.69 18.74 -21.87
CA GLY A 216 -5.45 19.94 -21.52
C GLY A 216 -5.14 20.45 -20.10
N SER A 217 -5.82 21.53 -19.68
CA SER A 217 -5.58 22.25 -18.40
C SER A 217 -5.66 21.41 -17.12
N SER A 218 -6.08 20.15 -17.21
CA SER A 218 -6.23 19.17 -16.12
C SER A 218 -5.11 18.12 -16.05
N ALA A 219 -4.13 18.14 -16.96
CA ALA A 219 -2.99 17.24 -16.90
C ALA A 219 -1.96 17.72 -15.85
N PRO A 220 -1.45 16.83 -14.97
CA PRO A 220 -0.42 17.21 -14.00
C PRO A 220 0.87 17.58 -14.76
N ARG A 221 1.32 18.81 -14.58
CA ARG A 221 2.54 19.32 -15.22
C ARG A 221 3.75 18.70 -14.54
N ALA A 222 4.59 17.99 -15.30
CA ALA A 222 5.88 17.53 -14.80
C ALA A 222 6.74 18.74 -14.39
N MET A 223 7.32 18.70 -13.20
CA MET A 223 8.31 19.68 -12.73
C MET A 223 9.54 19.54 -13.62
N GLN A 224 9.74 20.48 -14.56
CA GLN A 224 10.97 20.51 -15.35
C GLN A 224 12.13 20.92 -14.45
N ALA A 225 13.17 20.09 -14.39
CA ALA A 225 14.45 20.44 -13.78
C ALA A 225 15.00 21.69 -14.48
N ALA A 226 15.19 22.76 -13.70
CA ALA A 226 15.55 24.07 -14.22
C ALA A 226 16.99 24.10 -14.76
N ALA A 227 17.13 24.37 -16.06
CA ALA A 227 18.38 24.83 -16.66
C ALA A 227 18.65 26.30 -16.26
N LYS A 228 19.90 26.63 -15.92
CA LYS A 228 20.32 27.94 -15.40
C LYS A 228 20.48 29.04 -16.49
N LYS A 229 19.93 30.24 -16.17
CA LYS A 229 20.38 31.66 -16.38
C LYS A 229 20.22 32.32 -17.78
N PRO A 230 20.09 33.69 -17.91
CA PRO A 230 20.60 34.77 -17.02
C PRO A 230 19.64 35.92 -16.60
N THR A 231 20.22 36.83 -15.81
CA THR A 231 19.86 37.97 -14.92
C THR A 231 18.88 39.13 -15.31
N ALA A 232 18.11 39.56 -14.27
CA ALA A 232 17.74 40.93 -13.78
C ALA A 232 16.74 41.85 -14.56
N PRO A 233 16.06 42.87 -13.92
CA PRO A 233 16.14 43.36 -12.54
C PRO A 233 14.80 43.41 -11.74
N VAL A 234 14.94 43.71 -10.45
CA VAL A 234 13.95 43.69 -9.36
C VAL A 234 13.11 44.98 -9.27
N ALA A 235 11.83 44.86 -8.94
CA ALA A 235 11.04 45.92 -8.31
C ALA A 235 10.29 45.41 -7.07
N LYS A 236 10.34 46.22 -6.01
CA LYS A 236 9.99 45.96 -4.60
C LYS A 236 8.46 45.95 -4.36
N VAL A 237 7.99 45.26 -3.31
CA VAL A 237 7.35 45.85 -2.11
C VAL A 237 6.92 44.78 -1.07
N ALA A 238 7.37 45.05 0.16
CA ALA A 238 7.09 44.61 1.54
C ALA A 238 6.08 43.48 1.89
N ALA A 239 6.58 42.51 2.68
CA ALA A 239 5.80 41.74 3.65
C ALA A 239 6.28 42.08 5.09
N ARG A 240 5.31 42.24 5.99
CA ARG A 240 5.43 42.65 7.41
C ARG A 240 5.74 41.43 8.30
N PRO A 241 6.67 41.50 9.26
CA PRO A 241 6.99 40.38 10.15
C PRO A 241 6.06 40.34 11.37
N GLN A 242 5.63 39.14 11.79
CA GLN A 242 5.18 38.89 13.16
C GLN A 242 6.09 37.83 13.79
N THR A 243 6.76 38.28 14.84
CA THR A 243 7.72 37.56 15.67
C THR A 243 7.01 36.63 16.66
N ILE A 244 7.55 35.43 16.79
CA ILE A 244 7.22 34.43 17.82
C ILE A 244 7.85 34.90 19.14
N LEU A 245 7.04 35.07 20.18
CA LEU A 245 7.51 35.29 21.56
C LEU A 245 7.28 34.03 22.39
N LYS A 246 8.33 33.64 23.12
CA LYS A 246 8.40 32.49 24.04
C LYS A 246 7.44 32.67 25.23
N ALA A 247 6.76 31.58 25.60
CA ALA A 247 5.86 31.51 26.74
C ALA A 247 6.64 31.52 28.06
N ASN A 248 6.17 32.32 29.02
CA ASN A 248 6.60 32.25 30.42
C ASN A 248 5.41 31.81 31.28
N SER A 249 5.69 30.88 32.19
CA SER A 249 4.78 30.22 33.12
C SER A 249 4.14 31.17 34.13
N THR A 250 2.80 31.16 34.22
CA THR A 250 2.06 31.35 35.48
C THR A 250 0.69 30.66 35.38
N VAL A 251 0.49 29.64 36.22
CA VAL A 251 -0.77 28.92 36.39
C VAL A 251 -1.73 29.79 37.19
N ARG A 252 -2.92 30.09 36.65
CA ARG A 252 -4.03 30.66 37.41
C ARG A 252 -5.32 29.93 37.05
N SER A 253 -5.80 29.11 37.97
CA SER A 253 -7.02 28.31 37.84
C SER A 253 -8.28 29.18 37.91
N PRO A 254 -9.32 28.96 37.08
CA PRO A 254 -10.63 29.56 37.28
C PRO A 254 -11.48 28.73 38.28
N PRO A 255 -12.48 29.35 38.95
CA PRO A 255 -13.24 28.70 40.01
C PRO A 255 -14.25 27.69 39.43
N VAL A 256 -14.37 26.56 40.11
CA VAL A 256 -15.29 25.47 39.77
C VAL A 256 -16.70 25.81 40.26
N ASN A 257 -17.67 25.86 39.34
CA ASN A 257 -19.09 25.98 39.68
C ASN A 257 -19.70 24.56 39.76
N LEU A 258 -19.95 24.10 41.00
CA LEU A 258 -20.27 22.71 41.35
C LEU A 258 -21.78 22.43 41.25
N SER A 259 -22.32 22.37 40.03
CA SER A 259 -23.66 21.81 39.82
C SER A 259 -23.93 21.44 38.36
N ARG A 260 -23.41 20.28 37.93
CA ARG A 260 -24.01 19.38 36.92
C ARG A 260 -23.23 18.06 36.85
N ILE A 261 -23.55 17.18 37.79
CA ILE A 261 -23.11 15.79 37.78
C ILE A 261 -24.04 15.00 36.83
N ASN A 262 -23.42 14.11 36.06
CA ASN A 262 -23.97 13.07 35.16
C ASN A 262 -24.32 13.46 33.72
N GLN A 263 -23.29 13.52 32.83
CA GLN A 263 -23.32 12.77 31.56
C GLN A 263 -22.04 12.78 30.67
N SER A 264 -20.88 13.34 31.06
CA SER A 264 -19.77 13.53 30.10
C SER A 264 -18.51 12.66 30.25
N ALA A 265 -18.45 11.68 31.14
CA ALA A 265 -17.22 10.90 31.37
C ALA A 265 -16.85 9.88 30.27
N LYS A 266 -17.71 9.66 29.26
CA LYS A 266 -17.47 8.71 28.14
C LYS A 266 -16.87 9.34 26.88
N GLY A 267 -16.90 10.67 26.76
CA GLY A 267 -16.39 11.39 25.58
C GLY A 267 -14.88 11.58 25.63
N ASP A 268 -14.38 12.08 26.76
CA ASP A 268 -12.95 12.41 26.92
C ASP A 268 -12.06 11.17 26.94
N SER A 269 -12.55 10.04 27.47
CA SER A 269 -11.83 8.75 27.41
C SER A 269 -11.60 8.28 25.97
N LYS A 270 -12.59 8.46 25.08
CA LYS A 270 -12.46 8.05 23.68
C LYS A 270 -11.47 8.92 22.91
N VAL A 271 -11.46 10.23 23.19
CA VAL A 271 -10.50 11.16 22.59
C VAL A 271 -9.09 10.87 23.10
N LEU A 272 -8.94 10.54 24.39
CA LEU A 272 -7.67 10.13 24.96
C LEU A 272 -7.16 8.82 24.35
N ASP A 273 -8.05 7.84 24.15
CA ASP A 273 -7.73 6.57 23.50
C ASP A 273 -7.33 6.78 22.03
N GLU A 274 -8.06 7.63 21.30
CA GLU A 274 -7.79 7.98 19.90
C GLU A 274 -6.45 8.73 19.75
N LEU A 275 -6.18 9.70 20.62
CA LEU A 275 -4.92 10.43 20.62
C LEU A 275 -3.74 9.51 21.00
N THR A 276 -3.97 8.56 21.91
CA THR A 276 -2.97 7.54 22.27
C THR A 276 -2.65 6.62 21.10
N LEU A 277 -3.66 6.23 20.32
CA LEU A 277 -3.46 5.45 19.08
C LEU A 277 -2.67 6.23 18.03
N GLN A 278 -2.98 7.51 17.82
CA GLN A 278 -2.24 8.37 16.88
C GLN A 278 -0.78 8.55 17.30
N VAL A 279 -0.52 8.75 18.59
CA VAL A 279 0.87 8.85 19.10
C VAL A 279 1.63 7.55 18.89
N ASN A 280 0.99 6.39 19.09
CA ASN A 280 1.63 5.09 18.88
C ASN A 280 1.89 4.81 17.39
N GLU A 281 0.97 5.20 16.50
CA GLU A 281 1.14 5.08 15.05
C GLU A 281 2.25 6.00 14.53
N LEU A 282 2.30 7.25 14.99
CA LEU A 282 3.37 8.18 14.65
C LEU A 282 4.73 7.69 15.15
N LYS A 283 4.79 7.13 16.38
CA LYS A 283 6.02 6.50 16.89
C LYS A 283 6.47 5.34 16.02
N ALA A 284 5.56 4.44 15.65
CA ALA A 284 5.88 3.33 14.76
C ALA A 284 6.37 3.80 13.37
N THR A 285 5.80 4.91 12.88
CA THR A 285 6.24 5.54 11.62
C THR A 285 7.63 6.15 11.76
N VAL A 286 7.89 6.89 12.84
CA VAL A 286 9.22 7.46 13.14
C VAL A 286 10.26 6.35 13.28
N ASP A 287 9.98 5.30 14.05
CA ASP A 287 10.89 4.15 14.20
C ASP A 287 11.19 3.47 12.85
N GLY A 288 10.21 3.42 11.95
CA GLY A 288 10.38 2.92 10.58
C GLY A 288 11.29 3.83 9.75
N LEU A 289 11.03 5.14 9.77
CA LEU A 289 11.81 6.15 9.07
C LEU A 289 13.24 6.25 9.60
N GLU A 290 13.47 6.06 10.91
CA GLU A 290 14.81 6.02 11.51
C GLU A 290 15.60 4.81 11.03
N LYS A 291 14.97 3.64 10.92
CA LYS A 291 15.63 2.45 10.34
C LYS A 291 15.97 2.66 8.87
N GLU A 292 15.07 3.28 8.10
CA GLU A 292 15.33 3.63 6.71
C GLU A 292 16.48 4.64 6.61
N ARG A 293 16.47 5.69 7.42
CA ARG A 293 17.56 6.68 7.54
C ARG A 293 18.89 6.00 7.81
N ASP A 294 18.94 5.14 8.83
CA ASP A 294 20.17 4.45 9.24
C ASP A 294 20.67 3.47 8.17
N PHE A 295 19.75 2.82 7.46
CA PHE A 295 20.09 1.94 6.34
C PHE A 295 20.71 2.71 5.17
N TYR A 296 20.12 3.83 4.76
CA TYR A 296 20.68 4.66 3.69
C TYR A 296 21.97 5.35 4.11
N PHE A 297 22.05 5.84 5.36
CA PHE A 297 23.27 6.41 5.91
C PHE A 297 24.41 5.39 5.93
N GLY A 298 24.16 4.16 6.38
CA GLY A 298 25.15 3.08 6.34
C GLY A 298 25.69 2.81 4.94
N LYS A 299 24.81 2.75 3.93
CA LYS A 299 25.25 2.60 2.53
C LYS A 299 26.12 3.76 2.04
N LEU A 300 25.76 4.99 2.39
CA LEU A 300 26.55 6.17 2.03
C LEU A 300 27.91 6.17 2.74
N ARG A 301 27.96 5.70 4.01
CA ARG A 301 29.21 5.53 4.76
C ARG A 301 30.11 4.46 4.13
N ASP A 302 29.57 3.32 3.72
CA ASP A 302 30.32 2.29 3.02
C ASP A 302 30.93 2.83 1.70
N ILE A 303 30.14 3.60 0.93
CA ILE A 303 30.61 4.25 -0.30
C ILE A 303 31.72 5.27 0.01
N GLU A 304 31.58 6.06 1.07
CA GLU A 304 32.57 7.04 1.51
C GLU A 304 33.92 6.37 1.84
N VAL A 305 33.90 5.26 2.61
CA VAL A 305 35.12 4.49 2.93
C VAL A 305 35.80 4.01 1.66
N ILE A 306 35.05 3.43 0.71
CA ILE A 306 35.58 2.96 -0.57
C ILE A 306 36.21 4.11 -1.36
N CYS A 307 35.57 5.29 -1.35
CA CYS A 307 36.08 6.46 -2.06
C CYS A 307 37.39 6.97 -1.44
N GLN A 308 37.49 7.01 -0.10
CA GLN A 308 38.69 7.43 0.62
C GLN A 308 39.87 6.47 0.38
N GLU A 309 39.62 5.15 0.36
CA GLU A 309 40.64 4.13 0.05
C GLU A 309 41.17 4.24 -1.39
N MET A 310 40.32 4.66 -2.33
CA MET A 310 40.68 4.84 -3.73
C MET A 310 41.37 6.19 -4.04
N GLU A 311 41.32 7.15 -3.12
CA GLU A 311 41.91 8.48 -3.29
C GLU A 311 43.45 8.44 -3.36
N GLU A 312 44.08 7.40 -2.79
CA GLU A 312 45.52 7.16 -2.88
C GLU A 312 45.99 6.66 -4.26
N GLN A 313 45.06 6.26 -5.14
CA GLN A 313 45.41 5.81 -6.49
C GLN A 313 45.35 6.97 -7.51
N PRO A 314 46.45 7.27 -8.24
CA PRO A 314 46.58 8.48 -9.05
C PRO A 314 45.72 8.53 -10.33
N ASN A 315 44.68 7.69 -10.47
CA ASN A 315 43.92 7.56 -11.72
C ASN A 315 42.39 7.37 -11.59
N ALA A 316 41.77 7.89 -10.52
CA ALA A 316 40.32 7.80 -10.30
C ALA A 316 39.58 9.17 -10.33
N PRO A 317 39.42 9.80 -11.51
CA PRO A 317 38.82 11.15 -11.64
C PRO A 317 37.34 11.26 -11.24
N ILE A 318 36.68 10.14 -10.92
CA ILE A 318 35.29 10.08 -10.49
C ILE A 318 35.13 10.24 -8.97
N VAL A 319 36.16 9.89 -8.19
CA VAL A 319 36.12 9.88 -6.71
C VAL A 319 35.81 11.27 -6.12
N PRO A 320 36.46 12.37 -6.56
CA PRO A 320 36.16 13.70 -6.02
C PRO A 320 34.70 14.13 -6.25
N LYS A 321 34.11 13.75 -7.38
CA LYS A 321 32.70 14.06 -7.70
C LYS A 321 31.72 13.31 -6.80
N ILE A 322 32.09 12.11 -6.35
CA ILE A 322 31.27 11.33 -5.42
C ILE A 322 31.36 11.95 -4.03
N LEU A 323 32.55 12.32 -3.57
CA LEU A 323 32.76 13.01 -2.29
C LEU A 323 32.02 14.36 -2.24
N ASP A 324 32.05 15.15 -3.33
CA ASP A 324 31.27 16.39 -3.42
C ASP A 324 29.77 16.18 -3.20
N ILE A 325 29.21 15.06 -3.67
CA ILE A 325 27.80 14.71 -3.45
C ILE A 325 27.57 14.27 -2.00
N LEU A 326 28.47 13.48 -1.43
CA LEU A 326 28.36 12.96 -0.06
C LEU A 326 28.48 14.05 0.99
N TYR A 327 29.32 15.06 0.75
CA TYR A 327 29.54 16.20 1.64
C TYR A 327 28.70 17.44 1.30
N ALA A 328 27.84 17.36 0.28
CA ALA A 328 26.93 18.46 -0.04
C ALA A 328 25.93 18.66 1.11
N THR A 329 25.97 19.82 1.77
CA THR A 329 25.02 20.21 2.81
C THR A 329 23.94 21.13 2.26
N GLU A 330 22.67 20.90 2.62
CA GLU A 330 21.58 21.88 2.44
C GLU A 330 21.58 22.89 3.60
N ASP A 331 21.24 24.15 3.31
CA ASP A 331 21.31 25.26 4.27
C ASP A 331 20.41 24.98 5.50
N GLY A 332 21.01 24.73 6.66
CA GLY A 332 20.32 24.33 7.91
C GLY A 332 20.53 22.88 8.37
N PHE A 333 21.26 22.05 7.63
CA PHE A 333 21.66 20.69 8.03
C PHE A 333 23.16 20.55 8.40
N ALA A 334 23.91 21.66 8.38
CA ALA A 334 25.28 21.67 8.89
C ALA A 334 25.26 21.51 10.42
N PRO A 335 26.10 20.64 11.00
CA PRO A 335 26.36 20.65 12.44
C PRO A 335 26.75 22.08 12.86
N PRO A 336 26.22 22.61 13.98
CA PRO A 336 26.74 23.85 14.54
C PRO A 336 28.26 23.70 14.67
N GLU A 337 29.02 24.67 14.17
CA GLU A 337 30.46 24.71 14.36
C GLU A 337 30.74 24.45 15.84
N GLU A 338 31.57 23.44 16.14
CA GLU A 338 32.03 23.18 17.51
C GLU A 338 32.72 24.47 17.98
N ILE A 339 32.01 25.24 18.81
CA ILE A 339 32.61 26.30 19.59
C ILE A 339 33.52 25.58 20.58
N ASP A 340 34.81 25.53 20.25
CA ASP A 340 35.87 25.10 21.14
C ASP A 340 35.60 25.67 22.54
N GLY A 341 35.60 24.77 23.51
CA GLY A 341 35.22 25.07 24.88
C GLY A 341 36.13 26.08 25.53
N GLU A 342 35.61 27.27 25.80
CA GLU A 342 35.99 28.05 26.98
C GLU A 342 34.76 28.12 27.90
N ASN A 343 34.68 27.14 28.80
CA ASN A 343 33.80 27.21 29.96
C ASN A 343 34.56 28.03 31.02
N PRO A 344 34.16 29.28 31.36
CA PRO A 344 34.83 30.02 32.41
C PRO A 344 34.54 29.34 33.74
N HIS A 345 35.58 28.79 34.36
CA HIS A 345 35.52 28.25 35.72
C HIS A 345 35.02 29.35 36.68
N PRO A 346 33.97 29.12 37.49
CA PRO A 346 33.64 30.06 38.57
C PRO A 346 34.80 30.03 39.59
N PRO A 347 35.23 31.17 40.14
CA PRO A 347 36.29 31.19 41.14
C PRO A 347 35.84 30.45 42.41
N GLU A 348 36.69 29.57 42.91
CA GLU A 348 36.54 28.91 44.21
C GLU A 348 36.56 29.97 45.31
N GLU A 349 35.53 30.00 46.16
CA GLU A 349 35.57 30.75 47.42
C GLU A 349 36.43 29.95 48.41
N ASP A 350 37.63 30.45 48.67
CA ASP A 350 38.52 29.95 49.72
C ASP A 350 37.84 30.07 51.09
N GLU A 351 37.50 28.94 51.67
CA GLU A 351 37.09 28.82 53.08
C GLU A 351 38.38 28.80 53.94
N TYR A 352 38.59 29.85 54.74
CA TYR A 352 39.54 29.89 55.85
C TYR A 352 38.90 30.51 57.10
#